data_AF-A0A7X9FZP2-F1
#
_entry.id   AF-A0A7X9FZP2-F1
#
_cell.length_a   1.000
_cell.length_b   1.000
_cell.length_c   1.000
_cell.angle_alpha   90.00
_cell.angle_beta   90.00
_cell.angle_gamma   90.00
#
_symmetry.space_group_name_H-M   'P 1'
#
loop_
_entity.id
_entity.type
_entity.pdbx_description
1 polymer ?
#
loop_
_entity_poly.entity_id
_entity_poly.type
_entity_poly.pdbx_seq_one_letter_code
_entity_poly.pdbx_strand_id
1 'polypeptide(L)'
;MEIFQIVGIGLVSTVIMIILRRQKPEIAVQVGIAAGALIFLLIAAKLSAVVDFLEEYAARAEIRPMYFTAVLKITGIAYITEFGAEICRDAGEGAIAAKIEMAGKVIIVVLAIPVISSLIDLVLKIMP
;
A
#
# COMPACT_ATOMS: atom_id res chain seq x y z
N MET A 1 -16.96 11.69 -7.76
CA MET A 1 -16.17 12.27 -8.87
C MET A 1 -14.67 12.36 -8.55
N GLU A 2 -14.13 11.54 -7.65
CA GLU A 2 -12.70 11.61 -7.27
C GLU A 2 -11.77 10.92 -8.27
N ILE A 3 -12.28 9.93 -9.02
CA ILE A 3 -11.53 9.33 -10.13
C ILE A 3 -11.12 10.39 -11.16
N PHE A 4 -11.97 11.40 -11.39
CA PHE A 4 -11.65 12.54 -12.25
C PHE A 4 -10.54 13.42 -11.65
N GLN A 5 -10.48 13.56 -10.33
CA GLN A 5 -9.40 14.30 -9.67
C GLN A 5 -8.07 13.55 -9.79
N ILE A 6 -8.06 12.24 -9.54
CA ILE A 6 -6.86 11.40 -9.66
C ILE A 6 -6.32 11.43 -11.09
N VAL A 7 -7.20 11.20 -12.08
CA VAL A 7 -6.82 11.24 -13.50
C VAL A 7 -6.38 12.65 -13.91
N GLY A 8 -7.08 13.69 -13.43
CA GLY A 8 -6.72 15.09 -13.69
C GLY A 8 -5.33 15.46 -13.15
N ILE A 9 -5.03 15.07 -11.90
CA ILE A 9 -3.71 15.26 -11.29
C ILE A 9 -2.65 14.54 -12.12
N GLY A 10 -2.89 13.27 -12.49
CA GLY A 10 -1.96 12.48 -13.29
C GLY A 10 -1.68 13.08 -14.68
N LEU A 11 -2.71 13.57 -15.37
CA LEU A 11 -2.53 14.19 -16.69
C LEU A 11 -1.78 15.53 -16.58
N VAL A 12 -2.16 16.38 -15.63
CA VAL A 12 -1.53 17.69 -15.43
C VAL A 12 -0.07 17.53 -15.02
N SER A 13 0.23 16.63 -14.07
CA SER A 13 1.60 16.35 -13.64
C SER A 13 2.44 15.79 -14.78
N THR A 14 1.87 14.91 -15.62
CA THR A 14 2.57 14.36 -16.79
C THR A 14 2.95 15.45 -17.80
N VAL A 15 2.03 16.36 -18.12
CA VAL A 15 2.31 17.48 -19.04
C VAL A 15 3.42 18.38 -18.47
N ILE A 16 3.34 18.72 -17.18
CA ILE A 16 4.35 19.51 -16.48
C ILE A 16 5.72 18.80 -16.53
N MET A 17 5.76 17.50 -16.22
CA MET A 17 6.99 16.70 -16.26
C MET A 17 7.62 16.68 -17.65
N ILE A 18 6.84 16.53 -18.72
CA ILE A 18 7.35 16.52 -20.11
C ILE A 18 8.04 17.86 -20.43
N ILE A 19 7.46 18.98 -20.00
CA ILE A 19 8.03 20.32 -20.22
C ILE A 19 9.30 20.49 -19.40
N LEU A 20 9.28 20.13 -18.11
CA LEU A 20 10.44 20.30 -17.22
C LEU A 20 11.61 19.37 -17.58
N ARG A 21 11.35 18.15 -18.07
CA ARG A 21 12.41 17.22 -18.49
C ARG A 21 13.36 17.82 -19.53
N ARG A 22 12.88 18.76 -20.36
CA ARG A 22 13.71 19.44 -21.37
C ARG A 22 14.63 20.51 -20.78
N GLN A 23 14.31 21.07 -19.61
CA GLN A 23 15.08 22.16 -19.01
C GLN A 23 15.84 21.72 -17.76
N LYS A 24 15.15 21.05 -16.82
CA LYS A 24 15.65 20.60 -15.52
C LYS A 24 15.09 19.21 -15.19
N PRO A 25 15.74 18.12 -15.65
CA PRO A 25 15.23 16.76 -15.46
C PRO A 25 15.09 16.35 -13.98
N GLU A 26 15.95 16.87 -13.10
CA GLU A 26 15.88 16.64 -11.66
C GLU A 26 14.56 17.15 -11.04
N ILE A 27 14.09 18.33 -11.46
CA ILE A 27 12.84 18.90 -10.95
C ILE A 27 11.65 18.11 -11.51
N ALA A 28 11.74 17.60 -12.74
CA ALA A 28 10.68 16.76 -13.29
C ALA A 28 10.48 15.47 -12.47
N VAL A 29 11.56 14.87 -11.95
CA VAL A 29 11.47 13.73 -11.02
C VAL A 29 10.76 14.13 -9.73
N GLN A 30 11.15 15.26 -9.13
CA GLN A 30 10.50 15.76 -7.91
C GLN A 30 8.99 16.02 -8.08
N VAL A 31 8.58 16.53 -9.23
CA VAL A 31 7.15 16.71 -9.57
C VAL A 31 6.44 15.37 -9.69
N GLY A 32 7.06 14.36 -10.30
CA GLY A 32 6.52 13.00 -10.38
C GLY A 32 6.28 12.38 -9.00
N ILE A 33 7.28 12.46 -8.12
CA ILE A 33 7.18 11.99 -6.73
C ILE A 33 6.05 12.71 -6.00
N ALA A 34 5.97 14.04 -6.11
CA ALA A 34 4.92 14.82 -5.46
C ALA A 34 3.52 14.47 -5.97
N ALA A 35 3.36 14.29 -7.29
CA ALA A 35 2.09 13.91 -7.89
C ALA A 35 1.67 12.49 -7.47
N GLY A 36 2.60 11.53 -7.49
CA GLY A 36 2.38 10.18 -7.00
C GLY A 36 1.93 10.19 -5.53
N ALA A 37 2.67 10.89 -4.67
CA ALA A 37 2.34 11.02 -3.24
C ALA A 37 0.95 11.62 -3.00
N LEU A 38 0.59 12.65 -3.77
CA LEU A 38 -0.73 13.28 -3.68
C LEU A 38 -1.84 12.28 -4.07
N ILE A 39 -1.67 11.55 -5.17
CA ILE A 39 -2.63 10.53 -5.63
C ILE A 39 -2.79 9.43 -4.57
N PHE A 40 -1.69 8.97 -3.98
CA PHE A 40 -1.75 7.94 -2.95
C PHE A 40 -2.47 8.40 -1.69
N LEU A 41 -2.22 9.63 -1.21
CA LEU A 41 -2.94 10.17 -0.05
C LEU A 41 -4.46 10.24 -0.29
N LEU A 42 -4.89 10.61 -1.50
CA LEU A 42 -6.31 10.62 -1.87
C LEU A 42 -6.92 9.22 -1.80
N ILE A 43 -6.19 8.19 -2.27
CA ILE A 43 -6.66 6.79 -2.26
C ILE A 43 -6.64 6.22 -0.83
N ALA A 44 -5.59 6.49 -0.06
CA ALA A 44 -5.41 5.98 1.30
C ALA A 44 -6.55 6.41 2.23
N ALA A 45 -7.04 7.65 2.10
CA ALA A 45 -8.18 8.15 2.86
C ALA A 45 -9.46 7.33 2.61
N LYS A 46 -9.65 6.80 1.39
CA LYS A 46 -10.79 5.92 1.07
C LYS A 46 -10.61 4.51 1.55
N LEU A 47 -9.38 4.00 1.48
CA LEU A 47 -9.07 2.69 2.00
C LEU A 47 -9.39 2.63 3.50
N SER A 48 -9.09 3.69 4.26
CA SER A 48 -9.48 3.79 5.68
C SER A 48 -10.99 3.61 5.90
N ALA A 49 -11.84 4.29 5.13
CA ALA A 49 -13.29 4.18 5.30
C ALA A 49 -13.82 2.76 5.00
N VAL A 50 -13.21 2.07 4.03
CA VAL A 50 -13.53 0.65 3.75
C VAL A 50 -13.07 -0.25 4.88
N VAL A 51 -11.89 0.02 5.45
CA VAL A 51 -11.36 -0.71 6.60
C VAL A 51 -12.29 -0.57 7.81
N ASP A 52 -12.70 0.66 8.14
CA ASP A 52 -13.60 0.92 9.26
C ASP A 52 -14.94 0.20 9.09
N PHE A 53 -15.50 0.21 7.87
CA PHE A 53 -16.73 -0.51 7.55
C PHE A 53 -16.56 -2.03 7.73
N LEU A 54 -15.48 -2.61 7.22
CA LEU A 54 -15.26 -4.05 7.36
C LEU A 54 -14.99 -4.46 8.82
N GLU A 55 -14.35 -3.61 9.61
CA GLU A 55 -14.13 -3.84 11.04
C GLU A 55 -15.45 -3.87 11.83
N GLU A 56 -16.39 -2.99 11.50
CA GLU A 56 -17.73 -2.99 12.09
C GLU A 56 -18.49 -4.30 11.78
N TYR A 57 -18.38 -4.83 10.56
CA TYR A 57 -19.02 -6.10 10.17
C TYR A 57 -18.32 -7.30 10.79
N ALA A 58 -16.99 -7.28 10.89
CA ALA A 58 -16.22 -8.34 11.54
C ALA A 58 -16.60 -8.45 13.03
N ALA A 59 -16.82 -7.31 13.70
CA ALA A 59 -17.29 -7.26 15.08
C ALA A 59 -18.69 -7.88 15.24
N ARG A 60 -19.60 -7.63 14.29
CA ARG A 60 -20.95 -8.22 14.28
C ARG A 60 -20.96 -9.72 13.98
N ALA A 61 -19.97 -10.22 13.25
CA ALA A 61 -19.84 -11.63 12.87
C ALA A 61 -19.07 -12.49 13.91
N GLU A 62 -18.77 -11.94 15.09
CA GLU A 62 -17.95 -12.57 16.15
C GLU A 62 -16.58 -13.08 15.65
N ILE A 63 -16.05 -12.47 14.59
CA ILE A 63 -14.69 -12.78 14.12
C ILE A 63 -13.71 -12.25 15.16
N ARG A 64 -12.78 -13.09 15.61
CA ARG A 64 -11.74 -12.64 16.54
C ARG A 64 -10.99 -11.46 15.92
N PRO A 65 -10.91 -10.29 16.59
CA PRO A 65 -10.31 -9.08 16.03
C PRO A 65 -8.88 -9.29 15.49
N MET A 66 -8.14 -10.21 16.10
CA MET A 66 -6.77 -10.57 15.71
C MET A 66 -6.65 -11.00 14.24
N TYR A 67 -7.54 -11.84 13.71
CA TYR A 67 -7.41 -12.35 12.34
C TYR A 67 -7.77 -11.30 11.30
N PHE A 68 -8.86 -10.57 11.56
CA PHE A 68 -9.31 -9.51 10.69
C PHE A 68 -8.29 -8.36 10.62
N THR A 69 -7.76 -7.94 11.77
CA THR A 69 -6.69 -6.95 11.87
C THR A 69 -5.42 -7.41 11.15
N ALA A 70 -5.06 -8.70 11.22
CA ALA A 70 -3.88 -9.23 10.55
C ALA A 70 -3.98 -9.11 9.02
N VAL A 71 -5.12 -9.48 8.44
CA VAL A 71 -5.37 -9.36 6.99
C VAL A 71 -5.23 -7.90 6.57
N LEU A 72 -5.89 -6.98 7.28
CA LEU A 72 -5.82 -5.55 6.98
C LEU A 72 -4.41 -4.98 7.06
N LYS A 73 -3.64 -5.36 8.10
CA LYS A 73 -2.24 -4.93 8.24
C LYS A 73 -1.38 -5.45 7.10
N ILE A 74 -1.52 -6.71 6.72
CA ILE A 74 -0.78 -7.30 5.60
C ILE A 74 -1.10 -6.58 4.29
N THR A 75 -2.39 -6.35 4.00
CA THR A 75 -2.84 -5.65 2.79
C THR A 75 -2.33 -4.20 2.77
N GLY A 76 -2.44 -3.48 3.89
CA GLY A 76 -1.95 -2.10 3.99
C GLY A 76 -0.44 -2.00 3.78
N ILE A 77 0.34 -2.89 4.40
CA ILE A 77 1.80 -2.94 4.22
C ILE A 77 2.16 -3.25 2.76
N ALA A 78 1.45 -4.16 2.10
CA ALA A 78 1.68 -4.46 0.69
C ALA A 78 1.49 -3.21 -0.18
N TYR A 79 0.38 -2.49 -0.04
CA TYR A 79 0.12 -1.26 -0.81
C TYR A 79 1.13 -0.15 -0.53
N ILE A 80 1.48 0.09 0.74
CA ILE A 80 2.47 1.12 1.11
C ILE A 80 3.85 0.77 0.55
N THR A 81 4.24 -0.50 0.65
CA THR A 81 5.54 -0.96 0.17
C THR A 81 5.64 -0.85 -1.36
N GLU A 82 4.62 -1.32 -2.08
CA GLU A 82 4.55 -1.26 -3.54
C GLU A 82 4.63 0.19 -4.01
N PHE A 83 3.83 1.06 -3.39
CA PHE A 83 3.80 2.47 -3.73
C PHE A 83 5.13 3.19 -3.44
N GLY A 84 5.73 2.94 -2.28
CA GLY A 84 7.05 3.48 -1.95
C GLY A 84 8.15 3.00 -2.90
N ALA A 85 8.08 1.73 -3.33
CA ALA A 85 9.00 1.17 -4.30
C ALA A 85 8.83 1.82 -5.69
N GLU A 86 7.60 2.01 -6.16
CA GLU A 86 7.32 2.69 -7.43
C GLU A 86 7.82 4.14 -7.42
N ILE A 87 7.64 4.89 -6.33
CA ILE A 87 8.22 6.23 -6.20
C ILE A 87 9.75 6.20 -6.38
N CYS A 88 10.43 5.23 -5.74
CA CYS A 88 11.87 5.09 -5.88
C CYS A 88 12.27 4.71 -7.32
N ARG A 89 11.48 3.88 -8.02
CA ARG A 89 11.69 3.56 -9.44
C ARG A 89 11.53 4.78 -10.34
N ASP A 90 10.50 5.58 -10.10
CA ASP A 90 10.26 6.84 -10.81
C ASP A 90 11.40 7.84 -10.63
N ALA A 91 12.10 7.78 -9.49
CA ALA A 91 13.30 8.56 -9.22
C ALA A 91 14.59 8.00 -9.86
N GLY A 92 14.53 6.84 -10.50
CA GLY A 92 15.70 6.12 -11.04
C GLY A 92 16.42 5.24 -10.02
N GLU A 93 15.94 5.18 -8.77
CA GLU A 93 16.53 4.44 -7.65
C GLU A 93 15.97 3.02 -7.53
N GLY A 94 16.11 2.22 -8.60
CA GLY A 94 15.59 0.84 -8.65
C GLY A 94 16.20 -0.10 -7.58
N ALA A 95 17.45 0.13 -7.19
CA ALA A 95 18.11 -0.65 -6.13
C ALA A 95 17.50 -0.40 -4.75
N ILE A 96 17.05 0.82 -4.48
CA ILE A 96 16.35 1.17 -3.24
C ILE A 96 14.92 0.62 -3.27
N ALA A 97 14.23 0.75 -4.40
CA ALA A 97 12.91 0.17 -4.61
C ALA A 97 12.88 -1.34 -4.30
N ALA A 98 13.84 -2.10 -4.83
CA ALA A 98 13.94 -3.54 -4.57
C ALA A 98 14.15 -3.86 -3.08
N LYS A 99 14.92 -3.03 -2.35
CA LYS A 99 15.11 -3.20 -0.89
C LYS A 99 13.83 -2.91 -0.11
N ILE A 100 13.05 -1.91 -0.53
CA ILE A 100 11.75 -1.59 0.06
C ILE A 100 10.80 -2.78 -0.11
N GLU A 101 10.66 -3.32 -1.32
CA GLU A 101 9.84 -4.51 -1.59
C GLU A 101 10.27 -5.72 -0.76
N MET A 102 11.58 -5.95 -0.67
CA MET A 102 12.11 -7.05 0.14
C MET A 102 11.72 -6.88 1.61
N ALA A 103 11.84 -5.67 2.15
CA ALA A 103 11.45 -5.38 3.52
C ALA A 103 9.96 -5.64 3.75
N GLY A 104 9.08 -5.17 2.85
CA GLY A 104 7.63 -5.42 2.97
C GLY A 104 7.29 -6.90 2.93
N LYS A 105 7.91 -7.68 2.04
CA LYS A 105 7.73 -9.14 1.97
C LYS A 105 8.13 -9.83 3.29
N VAL A 106 9.28 -9.46 3.86
CA VAL A 106 9.73 -10.02 5.15
C VAL A 106 8.76 -9.67 6.27
N ILE A 107 8.31 -8.41 6.35
CA ILE A 107 7.37 -7.97 7.38
C ILE A 107 6.04 -8.71 7.26
N ILE A 108 5.52 -8.88 6.04
CA ILE A 108 4.28 -9.63 5.78
C ILE A 108 4.41 -11.08 6.26
N VAL A 109 5.53 -11.74 5.96
CA VAL A 109 5.78 -13.12 6.41
C VAL A 109 5.81 -13.20 7.93
N VAL A 110 6.48 -12.26 8.61
CA VAL A 110 6.53 -12.21 10.08
C VAL A 110 5.12 -12.04 10.67
N LEU A 111 4.30 -11.18 10.08
CA LEU A 111 2.90 -10.98 10.51
C LEU A 111 1.99 -12.16 10.22
N ALA A 112 2.34 -13.03 9.27
CA ALA A 112 1.59 -14.24 8.97
C ALA A 112 1.85 -15.36 10.00
N ILE A 113 2.98 -15.34 10.71
CA ILE A 113 3.35 -16.39 11.68
C ILE A 113 2.25 -16.65 12.72
N PRO A 114 1.71 -15.64 13.44
CA PRO A 114 0.69 -15.88 14.48
C PRO A 114 -0.60 -16.50 13.93
N VAL A 115 -0.96 -16.16 12.69
CA VAL A 115 -2.14 -16.69 12.01
C VAL A 115 -1.93 -18.17 11.68
N ILE A 116 -0.76 -18.51 11.15
CA ILE A 116 -0.38 -19.90 10.84
C ILE A 116 -0.31 -20.73 12.12
N SER A 117 0.33 -20.23 13.19
CA SER A 117 0.41 -20.92 14.48
C SER A 117 -0.98 -21.21 15.07
N SER A 118 -1.88 -20.21 15.05
CA SER A 118 -3.26 -20.40 15.52
C SER A 118 -4.01 -21.47 14.74
N LEU A 119 -3.76 -21.56 13.43
CA LEU A 119 -4.39 -22.55 12.57
C LEU A 119 -3.85 -23.95 12.85
N ILE A 120 -2.54 -24.09 13.06
CA ILE A 120 -1.92 -25.36 13.48
C ILE A 120 -2.50 -25.81 14.83
N ASP A 121 -2.59 -24.93 15.82
CA ASP A 121 -3.16 -25.25 17.13
C ASP A 121 -4.62 -25.73 17.02
N LEU A 122 -5.40 -25.11 16.13
CA LEU A 122 -6.78 -25.52 15.87
C LEU A 122 -6.84 -26.93 15.24
N VAL A 123 -5.98 -27.22 14.26
CA VAL A 123 -5.89 -28.55 13.63
C VAL A 123 -5.49 -29.60 14.66
N LEU A 124 -4.47 -29.33 15.47
CA LEU A 124 -4.01 -30.24 16.53
C LEU A 124 -5.10 -30.52 17.57
N LYS A 125 -5.96 -29.54 17.86
CA LYS A 125 -7.08 -29.68 18.81
C LYS A 125 -8.24 -30.52 18.28
N ILE A 126 -8.41 -30.60 16.96
CA ILE A 126 -9.45 -31.39 16.29
C ILE A 126 -8.96 -32.82 15.98
N MET A 127 -7.65 -33.00 15.93
CA MET A 127 -7.02 -34.31 15.78
C MET A 127 -7.30 -35.19 17.02
N PRO A 128 -7.79 -36.43 16.85
CA PRO A 128 -8.04 -37.36 17.95
C PRO A 128 -6.74 -37.84 18.63
#